data_AF-A0A9X5C406-F1
#
_entry.id   AF-A0A9X5C406-F1
#
_cell.length_a   1.000
_cell.length_b   1.000
_cell.length_c   1.000
_cell.angle_alpha   90.00
_cell.angle_beta   90.00
_cell.angle_gamma   90.00
#
_symmetry.space_group_name_H-M   'P 1'
#
loop_
_entity.id
_entity.type
_entity.pdbx_description
1 polymer ?
#
loop_
_entity_poly.entity_id
_entity_poly.type
_entity_poly.pdbx_seq_one_letter_code
_entity_poly.pdbx_strand_id
1 'polypeptide(L)' 'MSTVTKKVSNYVRKKGFNLSKMSRETGVPYSALYSSLCDDERERSLRDDEFIAVCNFLNVNPMVFAEEKEVV' A
#
# COMPACT_ATOMS: atom_id res chain seq x y z
N MET A 1 -0.26 12.40 1.77
CA MET A 1 -0.53 10.94 1.74
C MET A 1 -1.73 10.56 2.60
N SER A 2 -2.61 9.67 2.12
CA SER A 2 -3.80 9.20 2.85
C SER A 2 -3.46 8.31 4.06
N THR A 3 -4.32 8.30 5.09
CA THR A 3 -4.19 7.41 6.26
C THR A 3 -4.15 5.94 5.87
N VAL A 4 -4.97 5.53 4.89
CA VAL A 4 -5.00 4.15 4.38
C VAL A 4 -3.66 3.79 3.75
N THR A 5 -3.11 4.65 2.88
CA THR A 5 -1.78 4.42 2.27
C THR A 5 -0.68 4.33 3.34
N LYS A 6 -0.72 5.14 4.40
CA LYS A 6 0.24 5.03 5.52
C LYS A 6 0.15 3.67 6.22
N LYS A 7 -1.06 3.13 6.43
CA LYS A 7 -1.24 1.79 7.02
C LYS A 7 -0.67 0.69 6.11
N VAL A 8 -0.90 0.78 4.80
CA VAL A 8 -0.34 -0.16 3.82
C VAL A 8 1.18 -0.07 3.80
N SER A 9 1.75 1.14 3.79
CA SER A 9 3.19 1.40 3.86
C SER A 9 3.83 0.70 5.07
N ASN A 10 3.25 0.92 6.25
CA ASN A 10 3.71 0.27 7.49
C ASN A 10 3.63 -1.26 7.42
N TYR A 11 2.55 -1.80 6.85
CA TYR A 11 2.38 -3.24 6.68
C TYR A 11 3.45 -3.83 5.75
N VAL A 12 3.68 -3.19 4.60
CA VAL A 12 4.66 -3.60 3.58
C VAL A 12 6.08 -3.58 4.15
N ARG A 13 6.45 -2.50 4.85
CA ARG A 13 7.78 -2.35 5.49
C ARG A 13 8.00 -3.40 6.58
N LYS A 14 7.02 -3.61 7.47
CA LYS A 14 7.12 -4.58 8.58
C LYS A 14 7.28 -6.02 8.09
N LYS A 15 6.69 -6.35 6.95
CA LYS A 15 6.72 -7.71 6.36
C LYS A 15 7.87 -7.93 5.37
N GLY A 16 8.59 -6.87 4.98
CA GLY A 16 9.76 -6.98 4.10
C GLY A 16 9.43 -7.38 2.66
N PHE A 17 8.28 -6.97 2.12
CA PHE A 17 7.92 -7.31 0.74
C PHE A 17 8.85 -6.66 -0.28
N ASN A 18 9.15 -7.40 -1.35
CA ASN A 18 10.01 -6.93 -2.43
C ASN A 18 9.21 -6.07 -3.44
N LEU A 19 9.49 -4.77 -3.49
CA LEU A 19 8.80 -3.82 -4.39
C LEU A 19 9.01 -4.13 -5.87
N SER A 20 10.17 -4.64 -6.26
CA SER A 20 10.44 -5.01 -7.65
C SER A 20 9.57 -6.20 -8.08
N LYS A 21 9.33 -7.15 -7.18
CA LYS A 21 8.37 -8.24 -7.40
C LYS A 21 6.94 -7.69 -7.47
N MET A 22 6.55 -6.86 -6.50
CA MET A 22 5.24 -6.24 -6.44
C MET A 22 4.92 -5.49 -7.73
N SER A 23 5.85 -4.65 -8.22
CA SER A 23 5.69 -3.89 -9.45
C SER A 23 5.41 -4.77 -10.67
N ARG A 24 6.12 -5.89 -10.81
CA ARG A 24 5.94 -6.82 -11.93
C ARG A 24 4.59 -7.54 -11.88
N GLU A 25 4.12 -7.91 -10.69
CA GLU A 25 2.90 -8.70 -10.54
C GLU A 25 1.63 -7.84 -10.51
N THR A 26 1.71 -6.61 -9.99
CA THR A 26 0.57 -5.68 -9.94
C THR A 26 0.46 -4.80 -11.18
N GLY A 27 1.54 -4.67 -11.95
CA GLY A 27 1.64 -3.70 -13.05
C GLY A 27 1.82 -2.25 -12.60
N VAL A 28 1.83 -1.98 -11.29
CA VAL A 28 2.05 -0.62 -10.76
C VAL A 28 3.52 -0.25 -10.93
N PRO A 29 3.86 0.93 -11.47
CA PRO A 29 5.25 1.32 -11.66
C PRO A 29 6.04 1.32 -10.34
N TYR A 30 7.26 0.79 -10.37
CA TYR A 30 8.14 0.75 -9.19
C TYR A 30 8.28 2.13 -8.53
N SER A 31 8.45 3.19 -9.32
CA SER A 31 8.58 4.57 -8.81
C SER A 31 7.32 5.05 -8.09
N ALA A 32 6.14 4.62 -8.53
CA ALA A 32 4.87 4.92 -7.88
C ALA A 32 4.75 4.15 -6.55
N LEU A 33 5.08 2.85 -6.55
CA LEU A 33 5.11 2.04 -5.32
C LEU A 33 6.11 2.60 -4.31
N TYR A 34 7.33 2.90 -4.74
CA TYR A 34 8.37 3.45 -3.88
C TYR A 34 7.94 4.79 -3.26
N SER A 35 7.41 5.72 -4.09
CA SER A 35 6.94 7.02 -3.62
C SER A 35 5.71 6.93 -2.70
N SER A 36 4.98 5.80 -2.68
CA SER A 36 3.76 5.64 -1.87
C SER A 36 3.98 4.77 -0.62
N LEU A 37 4.96 3.85 -0.64
CA LEU A 37 5.14 2.81 0.37
C LEU A 37 6.50 2.86 1.09
N CYS A 38 7.47 3.58 0.54
CA CYS A 38 8.85 3.55 1.05
C CYS A 38 9.45 4.92 1.29
N ASP A 39 9.01 5.94 0.57
CA ASP A 39 9.52 7.29 0.72
C ASP A 39 8.67 8.09 1.72
N ASP A 40 9.27 8.47 2.85
CA ASP A 40 8.61 9.27 3.89
C ASP A 40 8.58 10.77 3.56
N GLU A 41 9.39 11.23 2.61
CA GLU A 41 9.40 12.62 2.14
C GLU A 41 8.41 12.82 0.97
N ARG A 42 8.11 11.76 0.21
CA ARG A 42 7.12 11.80 -0.87
C ARG A 42 5.71 11.47 -0.37
N GLU A 43 4.85 12.47 -0.48
CA GLU A 43 3.48 12.46 0.01
C GLU A 43 2.46 11.74 -0.90
N ARG A 44 2.88 10.84 -1.81
CA ARG A 44 1.98 10.21 -2.79
C ARG A 44 1.07 9.16 -2.13
N SER A 45 -0.23 9.29 -2.33
CA SER A 45 -1.18 8.22 -2.02
C SER A 45 -1.22 7.20 -3.15
N LEU A 46 -1.47 5.93 -2.81
CA LEU A 46 -1.91 4.94 -3.80
C LEU A 46 -3.25 5.39 -4.38
N ARG A 47 -3.40 5.29 -5.70
CA ARG A 47 -4.72 5.36 -6.35
C ARG A 47 -5.58 4.16 -5.95
N ASP A 48 -6.87 4.24 -6.23
CA ASP A 48 -7.84 3.18 -5.92
C ASP A 48 -7.50 1.86 -6.61
N ASP A 49 -7.20 1.89 -7.90
CA ASP A 49 -6.74 0.72 -8.66
C ASP A 49 -5.40 0.16 -8.15
N GLU A 50 -4.42 1.04 -7.90
CA GLU A 50 -3.12 0.68 -7.32
C GLU A 50 -3.29 0.02 -5.94
N PHE A 51 -4.18 0.55 -5.10
CA PHE A 51 -4.47 0.03 -3.76
C PHE A 51 -5.07 -1.38 -3.81
N ILE A 52 -6.08 -1.60 -4.66
CA ILE A 52 -6.68 -2.93 -4.81
C ILE A 52 -5.66 -3.93 -5.35
N ALA A 53 -4.85 -3.55 -6.34
CA ALA A 53 -3.81 -4.42 -6.89
C ALA A 53 -2.75 -4.79 -5.83
N VAL A 54 -2.32 -3.83 -5.01
CA VAL A 54 -1.40 -4.08 -3.90
C VAL A 54 -2.02 -5.01 -2.85
N CYS A 55 -3.29 -4.81 -2.46
CA CYS A 55 -3.96 -5.69 -1.51
C CYS A 55 -4.07 -7.14 -2.00
N ASN A 56 -4.37 -7.33 -3.30
CA ASN A 56 -4.40 -8.65 -3.93
C ASN A 56 -3.01 -9.32 -3.91
N PHE A 57 -1.94 -8.58 -4.24
CA PHE A 57 -0.57 -9.09 -4.15
C PHE A 57 -0.19 -9.50 -2.72
N LEU A 58 -0.63 -8.74 -1.72
CA LEU A 58 -0.39 -9.03 -0.30
C LEU A 58 -1.25 -10.20 0.22
N ASN A 59 -2.24 -10.65 -0.55
CA ASN A 59 -3.27 -11.61 -0.14
C ASN A 59 -3.99 -11.18 1.14
N VAL A 60 -4.38 -9.90 1.20
CA VAL A 60 -5.03 -9.27 2.36
C VAL A 60 -6.30 -8.56 1.91
N ASN A 61 -7.37 -8.71 2.68
CA ASN A 61 -8.61 -7.97 2.44
C ASN A 61 -8.36 -6.46 2.65
N PRO A 62 -8.66 -5.58 1.68
CA PRO A 62 -8.44 -4.13 1.79
C PRO A 62 -9.06 -3.48 3.05
N MET A 63 -10.15 -4.04 3.56
CA MET A 63 -10.86 -3.51 4.73
C MET A 63 -10.05 -3.56 6.02
N VAL A 64 -8.96 -4.35 6.10
CA VAL A 64 -8.08 -4.30 7.27
C VAL A 64 -7.35 -2.97 7.42
N PHE A 65 -7.29 -2.17 6.34
CA PHE A 65 -6.68 -0.85 6.34
C PHE A 65 -7.70 0.28 6.54
N ALA A 66 -9.00 -0.05 6.60
CA ALA A 66 -10.02 0.90 7.00
C ALA A 66 -9.77 1.37 8.45
N GLU A 67 -10.30 2.54 8.81
CA GLU A 67 -10.36 2.91 10.23
C GLU A 67 -11.26 1.93 10.97
N GLU A 68 -10.81 1.47 12.14
CA GLU A 68 -11.70 0.78 13.07
C GLU A 68 -12.81 1.78 13.41
N LYS A 69 -14.05 1.45 13.07
CA LYS A 69 -15.17 2.14 13.68
C LYS A 69 -15.10 1.77 15.16
N GLU A 70 -14.83 2.74 16.02
CA GLU A 70 -15.26 2.62 17.41
C GLU A 70 -16.76 2.34 17.36
N VAL A 71 -17.13 1.13 17.77
CA VAL A 71 -18.53 0.79 17.98
C VAL A 71 -18.92 1.56 19.23
N VAL A 72 -19.53 2.74 19.04
CA VAL A 72 -20.17 3.51 20.12
C VAL A 72 -21.49 2.85 20.49
#